data_AF-U5U0J7-F1
#
_entry.id   AF-U5U0J7-F1
#
_cell.length_a   1.000
_cell.length_b   1.000
_cell.length_c   1.000
_cell.angle_alpha   90.00
_cell.angle_beta   90.00
_cell.angle_gamma   90.00
#
_symmetry.space_group_name_H-M   'P 1'
#
loop_
_entity.id
_entity.type
_entity.pdbx_description
1 polymer ?
#
loop_
_entity_poly.entity_id
_entity_poly.type
_entity_poly.pdbx_seq_one_letter_code
_entity_poly.pdbx_strand_id
1 'polypeptide(L)' 'GALDFGLLVDGSVVMVDNILRRLAKKGVMSQEARLSEIQEAGREVLRPMTLAVSIIILVYVPILALTGIEGKMFHPMA' A
#
# COMPACT_ATOMS: atom_id res chain seq x y z
N GLY A 1 12.44 6.17 -9.95
CA GLY A 1 12.36 4.96 -10.81
C GLY A 1 11.93 3.68 -10.09
N ALA A 2 12.86 2.75 -9.78
CA ALA A 2 12.52 1.40 -9.27
C ALA A 2 11.96 1.37 -7.83
N LEU A 3 12.38 2.31 -6.98
CA LEU A 3 11.90 2.45 -5.60
C LEU A 3 10.39 2.75 -5.54
N ASP A 4 9.92 3.58 -6.48
CA ASP A 4 8.53 4.06 -6.53
C ASP A 4 7.57 2.93 -6.97
N PHE A 5 7.99 2.11 -7.96
CA PHE A 5 7.24 0.92 -8.35
C PHE A 5 7.16 -0.12 -7.22
N GLY A 6 8.24 -0.31 -6.47
CA GLY A 6 8.24 -1.21 -5.31
C GLY A 6 7.21 -0.78 -4.27
N LEU A 7 7.20 0.51 -3.92
CA LEU A 7 6.23 1.11 -3.00
C LEU A 7 4.79 1.05 -3.51
N LEU A 8 4.58 1.28 -4.81
CA LEU A 8 3.25 1.27 -5.43
C LEU A 8 2.64 -0.14 -5.47
N VAL A 9 3.47 -1.16 -5.70
CA VAL A 9 3.02 -2.55 -5.86
C VAL A 9 2.92 -3.28 -4.52
N ASP A 10 3.73 -2.92 -3.52
CA ASP A 10 3.76 -3.59 -2.21
C ASP A 10 2.38 -3.68 -1.55
N GLY A 11 1.68 -2.54 -1.46
CA GLY A 11 0.33 -2.51 -0.88
C GLY A 11 -0.69 -3.39 -1.62
N SER A 12 -0.59 -3.45 -2.95
CA SER A 12 -1.49 -4.28 -3.77
C SER A 12 -1.19 -5.77 -3.57
N VAL A 13 0.09 -6.15 -3.51
CA VAL A 13 0.52 -7.54 -3.30
C VAL A 13 0.10 -8.03 -1.92
N VAL A 14 0.30 -7.22 -0.88
CA VAL A 14 -0.11 -7.53 0.49
C VAL A 14 -1.63 -7.72 0.60
N MET A 15 -2.42 -6.86 -0.06
CA MET A 15 -3.88 -6.99 -0.07
C MET A 15 -4.35 -8.26 -0.78
N VAL A 16 -3.78 -8.56 -1.95
CA VAL A 16 -4.12 -9.77 -2.71
C VAL A 16 -3.70 -11.04 -1.97
N ASP A 17 -2.51 -11.10 -1.36
CA ASP A 17 -2.08 -12.27 -0.57
C ASP A 17 -3.04 -12.52 0.60
N ASN A 18 -3.43 -11.48 1.34
CA ASN A 18 -4.36 -11.64 2.47
C ASN A 18 -5.74 -12.17 2.01
N ILE A 19 -6.27 -11.61 0.93
CA ILE A 19 -7.55 -12.04 0.36
C ILE A 19 -7.47 -13.50 -0.11
N LEU A 20 -6.46 -13.86 -0.91
CA LEU A 20 -6.30 -15.22 -1.43
C LEU A 20 -6.07 -16.22 -0.29
N ARG A 21 -5.25 -15.86 0.71
CA ARG A 21 -4.99 -16.68 1.90
C ARG A 21 -6.25 -16.95 2.70
N ARG A 22 -7.15 -15.98 2.85
CA ARG A 22 -8.45 -16.16 3.53
C ARG A 22 -9.42 -17.00 2.71
N LEU A 23 -9.56 -16.70 1.42
CA LEU A 23 -10.43 -17.47 0.52
C LEU A 23 -10.01 -18.94 0.43
N ALA A 24 -8.70 -19.21 0.36
CA ALA A 24 -8.16 -20.57 0.35
C ALA A 24 -8.51 -21.37 1.61
N LYS A 25 -8.66 -20.71 2.76
CA LYS A 25 -9.08 -21.36 4.03
C LYS A 25 -10.58 -21.67 4.10
N LYS A 26 -11.42 -20.91 3.39
CA LYS A 26 -12.89 -21.04 3.46
C LYS A 26 -13.48 -21.97 2.39
N GLY A 27 -12.75 -22.27 1.32
CA GLY A 27 -13.19 -23.23 0.30
C GLY A 27 -14.29 -22.67 -0.62
N VAL A 28 -15.22 -23.53 -1.07
CA VAL A 28 -16.29 -23.13 -2.00
C VAL A 28 -17.32 -22.26 -1.28
N MET A 29 -17.55 -21.06 -1.80
CA MET A 29 -18.48 -20.08 -1.24
C MET A 29 -19.45 -19.59 -2.31
N SER A 30 -20.64 -19.13 -1.91
CA SER A 30 -21.51 -18.36 -2.80
C SER A 30 -20.82 -17.04 -3.20
N GLN A 31 -21.26 -16.44 -4.31
CA GLN A 31 -20.68 -15.20 -4.80
C GLN A 31 -20.80 -14.06 -3.76
N GLU A 32 -21.95 -13.95 -3.09
CA GLU A 32 -22.19 -12.94 -2.05
C GLU A 32 -21.26 -13.14 -0.85
N ALA A 33 -21.13 -14.37 -0.36
CA ALA A 33 -20.27 -14.68 0.77
C ALA A 33 -18.79 -14.44 0.45
N ARG A 34 -18.37 -14.71 -0.79
CA ARG A 34 -17.02 -14.38 -1.28
C ARG A 34 -16.78 -12.88 -1.35
N LEU A 35 -17.74 -12.08 -1.82
CA LEU A 35 -17.60 -10.62 -1.85
C LEU A 35 -17.50 -10.02 -0.44
N SER A 36 -18.32 -10.53 0.49
CA SER A 36 -18.24 -10.15 1.90
C SER A 36 -16.88 -10.47 2.50
N GLU A 37 -16.35 -11.68 2.23
CA GLU A 37 -15.03 -12.09 2.71
C GLU A 37 -13.92 -11.20 2.16
N ILE A 38 -13.98 -10.82 0.88
CA ILE A 38 -12.99 -9.91 0.26
C ILE A 38 -13.02 -8.55 0.96
N GLN A 39 -14.21 -8.01 1.27
CA GLN A 39 -14.32 -6.74 1.98
C GLN A 39 -13.76 -6.81 3.40
N GLU A 40 -14.06 -7.88 4.14
CA GLU A 40 -13.52 -8.09 5.49
C GLU A 40 -12.00 -8.25 5.47
N ALA A 41 -11.49 -9.09 4.57
CA ALA A 41 -10.07 -9.29 4.36
C ALA A 41 -9.36 -7.97 4.02
N GLY A 42 -9.97 -7.15 3.15
CA GLY A 42 -9.43 -5.84 2.77
C GLY A 42 -9.38 -4.86 3.95
N ARG A 43 -10.41 -4.83 4.80
CA ARG A 43 -10.45 -3.94 5.98
C ARG A 43 -9.36 -4.26 7.00
N GLU A 44 -8.98 -5.52 7.16
CA GLU A 44 -7.93 -5.97 8.08
C GLU A 44 -6.56 -5.40 7.70
N VAL A 45 -6.26 -5.37 6.40
CA VAL A 45 -4.97 -4.87 5.85
C VAL A 45 -4.97 -3.35 5.64
N LEU A 46 -6.15 -2.72 5.53
CA LEU A 46 -6.24 -1.27 5.31
C LEU A 46 -5.58 -0.47 6.44
N ARG A 47 -5.77 -0.88 7.70
CA ARG A 47 -5.21 -0.16 8.85
C ARG A 47 -3.68 -0.12 8.86
N PRO A 48 -2.94 -1.25 8.77
CA PRO A 48 -1.48 -1.19 8.68
C PRO A 48 -0.98 -0.49 7.40
N MET A 49 -1.65 -0.67 6.25
CA MET A 49 -1.26 0.00 5.00
C MET A 49 -1.35 1.52 5.09
N THR A 50 -2.44 2.06 5.66
CA THR A 50 -2.61 3.52 5.81
C THR A 50 -1.54 4.13 6.72
N LEU A 51 -1.09 3.41 7.75
CA LEU A 51 0.02 3.86 8.60
C LEU A 51 1.33 3.92 7.83
N ALA A 52 1.64 2.89 7.04
CA ALA A 52 2.85 2.86 6.20
C ALA A 52 2.88 4.04 5.22
N VAL A 53 1.79 4.24 4.46
CA VAL A 53 1.64 5.36 3.53
C VAL A 53 1.74 6.70 4.25
N SER A 54 1.15 6.83 5.44
CA SER A 54 1.23 8.06 6.24
C SER A 54 2.66 8.40 6.66
N ILE A 55 3.47 7.40 7.03
CA ILE A 55 4.89 7.59 7.37
C ILE A 55 5.68 8.05 6.15
N ILE A 56 5.45 7.44 4.98
CA ILE A 56 6.11 7.83 3.73
C ILE A 56 5.76 9.28 3.39
N ILE A 57 4.48 9.65 3.47
CA ILE A 57 4.02 11.04 3.27
C ILE A 57 4.70 11.97 4.27
N LEU A 58 4.75 11.62 5.57
CA LEU A 58 5.37 12.44 6.61
C LEU A 58 6.86 12.71 6.35
N VAL A 59 7.58 11.77 5.73
CA VAL A 59 8.98 11.92 5.36
C VAL A 59 9.14 12.73 4.06
N TYR A 60 8.28 12.50 3.06
CA TYR A 60 8.40 13.13 1.75
C TYR A 60 7.87 14.56 1.69
N VAL A 61 6.79 14.87 2.42
CA VAL A 61 6.22 16.23 2.50
C VAL A 61 7.25 17.29 2.92
N PRO A 62 8.05 17.11 3.99
CA PRO A 62 9.07 18.09 4.36
C PRO A 62 10.21 18.16 3.34
N ILE A 63 10.57 17.05 2.68
CA ILE A 63 11.58 17.05 1.60
C ILE A 63 11.11 17.94 0.43
N LEU A 64 9.82 17.88 0.09
CA LEU A 64 9.23 18.72 -0.96
C LEU A 64 9.07 20.19 -0.54
N ALA A 65 8.95 20.47 0.77
CA ALA A 65 8.83 21.82 1.32
C ALA A 65 10.19 22.55 1.45
N LEU A 66 11.32 21.85 1.34
CA LEU A 66 12.66 22.45 1.30
C LEU A 66 12.89 23.17 -0.04
N THR A 67 12.47 24.42 -0.13
CA THR A 67 12.70 25.34 -1.27
C THR A 67 14.10 25.98 -1.29
N GLY A 68 15.11 25.28 -0.77
CA GLY A 68 16.51 25.73 -0.72
C GLY A 68 17.42 25.07 -1.79
N ILE A 69 18.71 25.45 -1.81
CA ILE A 69 19.76 24.96 -2.74
C ILE A 69 19.88 23.41 -2.76
N GLU A 70 19.45 22.74 -1.70
CA GLU A 70 19.45 21.27 -1.58
C GLU A 70 18.39 20.57 -2.45
N GLY A 71 17.32 21.25 -2.87
CA GLY A 71 16.30 20.71 -3.79
C GLY A 71 16.82 20.43 -5.22
N LYS A 72 17.96 21.02 -5.60
CA LYS A 72 18.64 20.76 -6.89
C LYS A 72 19.52 19.49 -6.85
N MET A 73 19.92 19.00 -5.67
CA MET A 73 20.67 17.74 -5.53
C MET A 73 19.76 16.50 -5.44
N PHE A 74 18.49 16.67 -5.08
CA PHE A 74 17.49 15.58 -5.07
C PHE A 74 16.65 15.48 -6.35
N HIS A 75 16.73 16.48 -7.23
CA HIS A 75 16.12 16.44 -8.56
C HIS A 75 16.57 15.26 -9.46
N PRO A 76 17.81 14.74 -9.42
CA PRO A 76 18.20 13.58 -10.22
C PRO A 76 17.88 12.22 -9.55
N MET A 77 17.29 12.21 -8.35
CA MET A 77 16.86 10.97 -7.67
C MET A 77 15.35 10.67 -7.81
N ALA A 78 14.57 11.57 -8.42
CA ALA A 78 13.19 11.33 -8.83
C ALA A 78 13.13 10.59 -10.18
#